data_AF-A0A812N1U1-F1
#
_entry.id   AF-A0A812N1U1-F1
#
_cell.length_a   1.000
_cell.length_b   1.000
_cell.length_c   1.000
_cell.angle_alpha   90.00
_cell.angle_beta   90.00
_cell.angle_gamma   90.00
#
_symmetry.space_group_name_H-M   'P 1'
#
loop_
_entity.id
_entity.type
_entity.pdbx_description
1 polymer ?
#
loop_
_entity_poly.entity_id
_entity_poly.type
_entity_poly.pdbx_seq_one_letter_code
_entity_poly.pdbx_strand_id
1 'polypeptide(L)'
;PARRSFQSDCSGLLERSLQELGNSLSVEVNPDSPATSSTRPKPGTGAALLGSPNPLPPQSRVFVNMVKTTVDHFQEVAATSRSLSAAGYRPVPHVPVSRISTMDEFQQILEMLRQAGATEMLLIGGNDIRERQERGELLYSSVAELLQAEGPRLHAAGIRLIALTGLLDSPTWRGWNEEVASKVLLEKVRLGLEAGLDVEVVSQFCFNPSKLLRWLTRMNSAME
;
A
#
# COMPACT_ATOMS: atom_id res chain seq x y z
N PRO A 1 43.05 -0.78 16.96
CA PRO A 1 42.38 -1.90 17.68
C PRO A 1 40.88 -1.64 17.95
N ALA A 2 40.53 -0.58 18.70
CA ALA A 2 39.15 -0.29 19.11
C ALA A 2 38.17 0.10 17.98
N ARG A 3 38.63 0.77 16.91
CA ARG A 3 37.78 1.06 15.73
C ARG A 3 37.41 -0.18 14.91
N ARG A 4 38.27 -1.21 14.89
CA ARG A 4 38.01 -2.47 14.19
C ARG A 4 37.03 -3.36 14.95
N SER A 5 37.07 -3.35 16.29
CA SER A 5 36.10 -4.09 17.12
C SER A 5 34.70 -3.46 17.08
N PHE A 6 34.60 -2.12 17.06
CA PHE A 6 33.30 -1.45 16.91
C PHE A 6 32.66 -1.70 15.54
N GLN A 7 33.45 -1.71 14.46
CA GLN A 7 32.95 -2.06 13.13
C GLN A 7 32.53 -3.54 13.01
N SER A 8 33.23 -4.48 13.66
CA SER A 8 32.84 -5.90 13.62
C SER A 8 31.54 -6.17 14.38
N ASP A 9 31.34 -5.49 15.51
CA ASP A 9 30.11 -5.63 16.31
C ASP A 9 28.89 -5.02 15.60
N CYS A 10 29.06 -3.88 14.91
CA CYS A 10 27.98 -3.29 14.12
C CYS A 10 27.59 -4.15 12.91
N SER A 11 28.55 -4.82 12.25
CA SER A 11 28.25 -5.71 11.12
C SER A 11 27.46 -6.94 11.55
N GLY A 12 27.88 -7.59 12.66
CA GLY A 12 27.19 -8.77 13.17
C GLY A 12 25.82 -8.46 13.79
N LEU A 13 25.59 -7.23 14.25
CA LEU A 13 24.26 -6.74 14.64
C LEU A 13 23.39 -6.47 13.41
N LEU A 14 23.94 -5.80 12.39
CA LEU A 14 23.23 -5.51 11.14
C LEU A 14 22.79 -6.80 10.43
N GLU A 15 23.67 -7.81 10.34
CA GLU A 15 23.33 -9.10 9.73
C GLU A 15 22.18 -9.80 10.45
N ARG A 16 22.19 -9.80 11.79
CA ARG A 16 21.09 -10.36 12.59
C ARG A 16 19.79 -9.58 12.39
N SER A 17 19.84 -8.25 12.44
CA SER A 17 18.66 -7.42 12.18
C SER A 17 18.13 -7.63 10.76
N LEU A 18 18.98 -7.80 9.75
CA LEU A 18 18.57 -8.09 8.38
C LEU A 18 17.92 -9.48 8.25
N GLN A 19 18.44 -10.49 8.97
CA GLN A 19 17.82 -11.82 9.03
C GLN A 19 16.45 -11.78 9.71
N GLU A 20 16.32 -11.02 10.80
CA GLU A 20 15.04 -10.81 11.50
C GLU A 20 14.04 -10.05 10.61
N LEU A 21 14.50 -9.04 9.86
CA LEU A 21 13.69 -8.29 8.89
C LEU A 21 13.23 -9.14 7.70
N GLY A 22 13.97 -10.20 7.35
CA GLY A 22 13.62 -11.09 6.23
C GLY A 22 12.22 -11.70 6.36
N ASN A 23 11.75 -11.90 7.59
CA ASN A 23 10.40 -12.41 7.87
C ASN A 23 9.29 -11.36 7.73
N SER A 24 9.65 -10.08 7.68
CA SER A 24 8.73 -8.94 7.57
C SER A 24 8.85 -8.22 6.22
N LEU A 25 9.60 -8.80 5.27
CA LEU A 25 9.81 -8.23 3.95
C LEU A 25 8.53 -8.31 3.12
N SER A 26 8.18 -7.19 2.50
CA SER A 26 7.17 -7.10 1.46
C SER A 26 7.79 -6.58 0.16
N VAL A 27 7.16 -6.89 -0.97
CA VAL A 27 7.57 -6.40 -2.29
C VAL A 27 6.37 -5.77 -3.01
N GLU A 28 6.64 -4.84 -3.91
CA GLU A 28 5.61 -4.29 -4.81
C GLU A 28 5.82 -4.81 -6.22
N VAL A 29 4.71 -5.19 -6.88
CA VAL A 29 4.68 -5.62 -8.27
C VAL A 29 3.64 -4.86 -9.07
N ASN A 30 3.89 -4.73 -10.37
CA ASN A 30 2.90 -4.25 -11.32
C ASN A 30 2.11 -5.44 -11.88
N PRO A 31 0.79 -5.27 -12.09
CA PRO A 31 -0.03 -6.26 -12.74
C PRO A 31 0.47 -6.62 -14.14
N ASP A 32 0.20 -7.84 -14.58
CA ASP A 32 0.41 -8.23 -15.97
C ASP A 32 -0.51 -7.42 -16.88
N SER A 33 0.05 -6.78 -17.90
CA SER A 33 -0.75 -6.17 -18.95
C SER A 33 -1.09 -7.23 -20.00
N PRO A 34 -2.36 -7.43 -20.36
CA PRO A 34 -2.72 -8.31 -21.47
C PRO A 34 -2.07 -7.80 -22.77
N ALA A 35 -1.75 -8.72 -23.68
CA ALA A 35 -1.29 -8.37 -25.01
C ALA A 35 -2.38 -7.56 -25.74
N THR A 36 -2.08 -6.33 -26.15
CA THR A 36 -2.91 -5.59 -27.11
C THR A 36 -2.37 -5.83 -28.52
N SER A 37 -3.22 -5.66 -29.54
CA SER A 37 -2.89 -5.92 -30.95
C SER A 37 -1.67 -5.14 -31.48
N SER A 38 -1.19 -4.12 -30.76
CA SER A 38 -0.10 -3.25 -31.15
C SER A 38 1.17 -3.38 -30.31
N THR A 39 1.19 -4.18 -29.24
CA THR A 39 2.37 -4.29 -28.36
C THR A 39 2.63 -5.72 -27.88
N ARG A 40 3.91 -6.14 -27.92
CA ARG A 40 4.34 -7.42 -27.35
C ARG A 40 3.98 -7.42 -25.85
N PRO A 41 3.35 -8.48 -25.30
CA PRO A 41 3.09 -8.57 -23.88
C PRO A 41 4.38 -8.38 -23.10
N LYS A 42 4.40 -7.36 -22.22
CA LYS A 42 5.44 -7.23 -21.21
C LYS A 42 4.93 -7.99 -19.99
N PRO A 43 5.58 -9.09 -19.57
CA PRO A 43 5.23 -9.72 -18.31
C PRO A 43 5.34 -8.66 -17.21
N GLY A 44 4.28 -8.52 -16.43
CA GLY A 44 4.30 -7.72 -15.22
C GLY A 44 5.31 -8.33 -14.25
N THR A 45 5.72 -7.53 -13.26
CA THR A 45 6.67 -8.03 -12.26
C THR A 45 6.04 -9.10 -11.36
N GLY A 46 4.71 -9.23 -11.36
CA GLY A 46 3.99 -10.33 -10.69
C GLY A 46 4.29 -11.70 -11.29
N ALA A 47 4.18 -11.86 -12.62
CA ALA A 47 4.56 -13.10 -13.29
C ALA A 47 6.06 -13.42 -13.12
N ALA A 48 6.92 -12.40 -13.14
CA ALA A 48 8.35 -12.57 -12.89
C ALA A 48 8.64 -13.07 -11.47
N LEU A 49 7.91 -12.59 -10.47
CA LEU A 49 8.01 -13.05 -9.08
C LEU A 49 7.59 -14.53 -8.96
N LEU A 50 6.47 -14.90 -9.57
CA LEU A 50 5.95 -16.28 -9.56
C LEU A 50 6.88 -17.27 -10.25
N GLY A 51 7.60 -16.82 -11.29
CA GLY A 51 8.60 -17.62 -12.01
C GLY A 51 10.02 -17.55 -11.42
N SER A 52 10.22 -16.88 -10.29
CA SER A 52 11.55 -16.69 -9.70
C SER A 52 12.14 -18.03 -9.23
N PRO A 53 13.41 -18.36 -9.56
CA PRO A 53 14.09 -19.53 -9.01
C PRO A 53 14.35 -19.41 -7.50
N ASN A 54 14.31 -18.20 -6.96
CA ASN A 54 14.41 -17.90 -5.54
C ASN A 54 13.09 -17.25 -5.10
N PRO A 55 12.05 -18.04 -4.77
CA PRO A 55 10.78 -17.50 -4.34
C PRO A 55 10.92 -16.79 -2.98
N LEU A 56 10.04 -15.83 -2.73
CA LEU A 56 9.90 -15.26 -1.39
C LEU A 56 9.36 -16.33 -0.43
N PRO A 57 9.56 -16.17 0.88
CA PRO A 57 8.90 -17.03 1.87
C PRO A 57 7.39 -17.10 1.64
N PRO A 58 6.76 -18.26 1.88
CA PRO A 58 5.30 -18.35 1.90
C PRO A 58 4.69 -17.31 2.85
N GLN A 59 3.48 -16.85 2.53
CA GLN A 59 2.77 -15.79 3.26
C GLN A 59 3.43 -14.40 3.20
N SER A 60 4.51 -14.19 2.44
CA SER A 60 5.03 -12.84 2.19
C SER A 60 3.95 -11.95 1.58
N ARG A 61 3.93 -10.68 2.03
CA ARG A 61 3.05 -9.65 1.47
C ARG A 61 3.57 -9.18 0.12
N VAL A 62 2.68 -9.11 -0.86
CA VAL A 62 2.98 -8.61 -2.20
C VAL A 62 2.00 -7.50 -2.56
N PHE A 63 2.48 -6.26 -2.57
CA PHE A 63 1.72 -5.10 -2.99
C PHE A 63 1.48 -5.15 -4.51
N VAL A 64 0.23 -4.97 -4.93
CA VAL A 64 -0.15 -5.03 -6.36
C VAL A 64 -0.59 -3.66 -6.81
N ASN A 65 0.21 -3.04 -7.66
CA ASN A 65 0.05 -1.64 -8.03
C ASN A 65 -1.16 -1.39 -8.96
N MET A 66 -1.77 -0.21 -8.84
CA MET A 66 -2.82 0.29 -9.74
C MET A 66 -2.20 1.30 -10.72
N VAL A 67 -1.59 0.80 -11.79
CA VAL A 67 -0.76 1.62 -12.69
C VAL A 67 -1.57 2.45 -13.68
N LYS A 68 -2.74 1.98 -14.10
CA LYS A 68 -3.64 2.72 -15.00
C LYS A 68 -4.67 3.52 -14.19
N THR A 69 -5.15 4.61 -14.80
CA THR A 69 -6.14 5.51 -14.18
C THR A 69 -7.59 5.09 -14.40
N THR A 70 -7.83 4.05 -15.20
CA THR A 70 -9.18 3.54 -15.51
C THR A 70 -9.64 2.51 -14.48
N VAL A 71 -10.93 2.54 -14.13
CA VAL A 71 -11.52 1.59 -13.18
C VAL A 71 -11.37 0.12 -13.63
N ASP A 72 -11.45 -0.14 -14.94
CA ASP A 72 -11.30 -1.49 -15.50
C ASP A 72 -9.94 -2.15 -15.18
N HIS A 73 -8.92 -1.36 -14.83
CA HIS A 73 -7.61 -1.90 -14.48
C HIS A 73 -7.63 -2.72 -13.18
N PHE A 74 -8.67 -2.59 -12.34
CA PHE A 74 -8.88 -3.51 -11.22
C PHE A 74 -9.01 -4.97 -11.66
N GLN A 75 -9.39 -5.26 -12.92
CA GLN A 75 -9.41 -6.62 -13.45
C GLN A 75 -7.99 -7.23 -13.52
N GLU A 76 -6.99 -6.45 -13.96
CA GLU A 76 -5.59 -6.87 -14.02
C GLU A 76 -5.00 -7.02 -12.61
N VAL A 77 -5.33 -6.08 -11.71
CA VAL A 77 -4.96 -6.14 -10.29
C VAL A 77 -5.54 -7.39 -9.61
N ALA A 78 -6.80 -7.71 -9.87
CA ALA A 78 -7.48 -8.87 -9.32
C ALA A 78 -6.93 -10.18 -9.92
N ALA A 79 -6.63 -10.24 -11.21
CA ALA A 79 -6.00 -11.39 -11.84
C ALA A 79 -4.62 -11.68 -11.22
N THR A 80 -3.80 -10.64 -11.04
CA THR A 80 -2.47 -10.75 -10.41
C THR A 80 -2.59 -11.18 -8.94
N SER A 81 -3.49 -10.55 -8.18
CA SER A 81 -3.77 -10.91 -6.79
C SER A 81 -4.18 -12.37 -6.63
N ARG A 82 -5.03 -12.87 -7.54
CA ARG A 82 -5.50 -14.26 -7.54
C ARG A 82 -4.36 -15.24 -7.79
N SER A 83 -3.47 -14.95 -8.74
CA SER A 83 -2.29 -15.76 -9.01
C SER A 83 -1.32 -15.79 -7.83
N LEU A 84 -1.11 -14.64 -7.18
CA LEU A 84 -0.27 -14.54 -5.97
C LEU A 84 -0.88 -15.32 -4.79
N SER A 85 -2.19 -15.19 -4.57
CA SER A 85 -2.91 -15.93 -3.53
C SER A 85 -2.84 -17.43 -3.77
N ALA A 86 -3.05 -17.89 -5.01
CA ALA A 86 -2.93 -19.30 -5.38
C ALA A 86 -1.51 -19.86 -5.19
N ALA A 87 -0.49 -19.01 -5.28
CA ALA A 87 0.91 -19.36 -5.02
C ALA A 87 1.30 -19.28 -3.53
N GLY A 88 0.36 -18.95 -2.62
CA GLY A 88 0.59 -18.91 -1.18
C GLY A 88 1.13 -17.57 -0.64
N TYR A 89 1.10 -16.49 -1.44
CA TYR A 89 1.42 -15.14 -1.00
C TYR A 89 0.17 -14.39 -0.48
N ARG A 90 0.39 -13.27 0.23
CA ARG A 90 -0.67 -12.37 0.71
C ARG A 90 -0.73 -11.13 -0.20
N PRO A 91 -1.66 -11.06 -1.18
CA PRO A 91 -1.74 -9.90 -2.07
C PRO A 91 -2.31 -8.68 -1.34
N VAL A 92 -1.70 -7.52 -1.56
CA VAL A 92 -2.11 -6.22 -1.01
C VAL A 92 -2.38 -5.25 -2.18
N PRO A 93 -3.55 -5.31 -2.83
CA PRO A 93 -3.90 -4.42 -3.93
C PRO A 93 -3.90 -2.94 -3.51
N HIS A 94 -3.38 -2.09 -4.39
CA HIS A 94 -3.51 -0.64 -4.28
C HIS A 94 -4.91 -0.22 -4.69
N VAL A 95 -5.58 0.54 -3.84
CA VAL A 95 -6.93 1.05 -4.06
C VAL A 95 -6.90 2.57 -3.93
N PRO A 96 -6.73 3.29 -5.06
CA PRO A 96 -6.86 4.74 -5.07
C PRO A 96 -8.33 5.13 -4.95
N VAL A 97 -8.65 5.97 -3.97
CA VAL A 97 -9.99 6.54 -3.80
C VAL A 97 -10.41 7.34 -5.04
N SER A 98 -9.46 7.96 -5.73
CA SER A 98 -9.70 8.63 -7.01
C SER A 98 -10.15 7.72 -8.15
N ARG A 99 -10.37 6.41 -7.93
CA ARG A 99 -10.94 5.49 -8.92
C ARG A 99 -12.39 5.12 -8.65
N ILE A 100 -12.96 5.62 -7.56
CA ILE A 100 -14.32 5.26 -7.11
C ILE A 100 -15.23 6.47 -7.30
N SER A 101 -16.18 6.35 -8.21
CA SER A 101 -17.13 7.42 -8.57
C SER A 101 -18.54 7.11 -8.06
N THR A 102 -18.88 5.84 -7.88
CA THR A 102 -20.20 5.41 -7.40
C THR A 102 -20.11 4.28 -6.36
N MET A 103 -21.20 4.10 -5.59
CA MET A 103 -21.30 3.03 -4.60
C MET A 103 -21.27 1.64 -5.26
N ASP A 104 -21.87 1.51 -6.44
CA ASP A 104 -21.87 0.25 -7.19
C ASP A 104 -20.46 -0.13 -7.64
N GLU A 105 -19.67 0.84 -8.14
CA GLU A 105 -18.26 0.63 -8.46
C GLU A 105 -17.47 0.18 -7.23
N PHE A 106 -17.66 0.84 -6.09
CA PHE A 106 -17.00 0.46 -4.85
C PHE A 106 -17.29 -0.99 -4.45
N GLN A 107 -18.56 -1.40 -4.46
CA GLN A 107 -18.97 -2.76 -4.11
C GLN A 107 -18.42 -3.79 -5.08
N GLN A 108 -18.43 -3.49 -6.39
CA GLN A 108 -17.87 -4.38 -7.41
C GLN A 108 -16.36 -4.54 -7.24
N ILE A 109 -15.62 -3.46 -6.99
CA ILE A 109 -14.18 -3.49 -6.75
C ILE A 109 -13.86 -4.31 -5.50
N LEU A 110 -14.55 -4.05 -4.39
CA LEU A 110 -14.35 -4.76 -3.13
C LEU A 110 -14.59 -6.26 -3.30
N GLU A 111 -15.70 -6.64 -3.93
CA GLU A 111 -16.03 -8.05 -4.18
C GLU A 111 -15.01 -8.71 -5.12
N MET A 112 -14.60 -8.02 -6.18
CA MET A 112 -13.60 -8.53 -7.13
C MET A 112 -12.26 -8.83 -6.46
N LEU A 113 -11.76 -7.90 -5.63
CA LEU A 113 -10.50 -8.07 -4.90
C LEU A 113 -10.61 -9.16 -3.83
N ARG A 114 -11.75 -9.23 -3.12
CA ARG A 114 -12.02 -10.28 -2.13
C ARG A 114 -12.02 -11.66 -2.78
N GLN A 115 -12.71 -11.81 -3.93
CA GLN A 115 -12.70 -13.07 -4.69
C GLN A 115 -11.31 -13.42 -5.24
N ALA A 116 -10.43 -12.44 -5.43
CA ALA A 116 -9.04 -12.64 -5.79
C ALA A 116 -8.14 -13.03 -4.60
N GLY A 117 -8.71 -13.21 -3.41
CA GLY A 117 -7.98 -13.63 -2.21
C GLY A 117 -7.34 -12.48 -1.43
N ALA A 118 -7.68 -11.22 -1.73
CA ALA A 118 -7.21 -10.08 -0.96
C ALA A 118 -7.98 -9.97 0.37
N THR A 119 -7.25 -10.07 1.47
CA THR A 119 -7.73 -9.75 2.83
C THR A 119 -7.09 -8.46 3.37
N GLU A 120 -6.27 -7.81 2.54
CA GLU A 120 -5.50 -6.62 2.88
C GLU A 120 -5.51 -5.68 1.68
N MET A 121 -5.36 -4.37 1.90
CA MET A 121 -5.28 -3.40 0.80
C MET A 121 -4.47 -2.17 1.20
N LEU A 122 -3.82 -1.54 0.22
CA LEU A 122 -3.22 -0.23 0.38
C LEU A 122 -4.21 0.85 -0.08
N LEU A 123 -4.74 1.64 0.86
CA LEU A 123 -5.62 2.76 0.55
C LEU A 123 -4.81 4.02 0.26
N ILE A 124 -5.00 4.60 -0.92
CA ILE A 124 -4.31 5.82 -1.36
C ILE A 124 -5.30 6.84 -1.92
N GLY A 125 -4.91 8.12 -1.95
CA GLY A 125 -5.75 9.14 -2.60
C GLY A 125 -5.81 8.97 -4.12
N GLY A 126 -4.67 8.64 -4.74
CA GLY A 126 -4.47 8.73 -6.18
C GLY A 126 -3.93 10.10 -6.59
N ASN A 127 -3.05 10.13 -7.59
CA ASN A 127 -2.33 11.34 -7.98
C ASN A 127 -3.22 12.40 -8.65
N ASP A 128 -4.33 11.96 -9.25
CA ASP A 128 -5.31 12.77 -9.97
C ASP A 128 -6.56 13.12 -9.13
N ILE A 129 -6.51 12.87 -7.80
CA ILE A 129 -7.69 13.04 -6.93
C ILE A 129 -8.21 14.48 -6.96
N ARG A 130 -7.33 15.47 -7.08
CA ARG A 130 -7.71 16.89 -7.10
C ARG A 130 -8.48 17.22 -8.37
N GLU A 131 -7.97 16.83 -9.52
CA GLU A 131 -8.59 17.08 -10.82
C GLU A 131 -9.97 16.43 -10.90
N ARG A 132 -10.11 15.20 -10.38
CA ARG A 132 -11.41 14.51 -10.32
C ARG A 132 -12.37 15.16 -9.33
N GLN A 133 -11.88 15.65 -8.20
CA GLN A 133 -12.70 16.39 -7.23
C GLN A 133 -13.25 17.69 -7.84
N GLU A 134 -12.43 18.45 -8.55
CA GLU A 134 -12.83 19.68 -9.23
C GLU A 134 -13.90 19.43 -10.31
N ARG A 135 -13.94 18.23 -10.89
CA ARG A 135 -14.97 17.80 -11.84
C ARG A 135 -16.21 17.16 -11.21
N GLY A 136 -16.23 16.97 -9.89
CA GLY A 136 -17.34 16.31 -9.18
C GLY A 136 -17.48 14.82 -9.48
N GLU A 137 -16.39 14.13 -9.83
CA GLU A 137 -16.41 12.73 -10.28
C GLU A 137 -16.07 11.72 -9.17
N LEU A 138 -16.03 12.14 -7.91
CA LEU A 138 -15.61 11.30 -6.78
C LEU A 138 -16.79 10.95 -5.87
N LEU A 139 -16.86 9.68 -5.47
CA LEU A 139 -17.74 9.29 -4.35
C LEU A 139 -17.16 9.77 -3.01
N TYR A 140 -15.84 9.68 -2.85
CA TYR A 140 -15.13 10.12 -1.65
C TYR A 140 -13.97 11.04 -2.03
N SER A 141 -13.82 12.15 -1.33
CA SER A 141 -12.75 13.15 -1.55
C SER A 141 -11.41 12.76 -0.93
N SER A 142 -11.39 11.74 -0.06
CA SER A 142 -10.17 11.29 0.61
C SER A 142 -10.28 9.86 1.15
N VAL A 143 -9.12 9.28 1.52
CA VAL A 143 -9.06 7.99 2.24
C VAL A 143 -9.74 8.08 3.61
N ALA A 144 -9.64 9.22 4.30
CA ALA A 144 -10.30 9.40 5.59
C ALA A 144 -11.83 9.33 5.44
N GLU A 145 -12.38 10.01 4.43
CA GLU A 145 -13.81 9.98 4.14
C GLU A 145 -14.30 8.56 3.76
N LEU A 146 -13.54 7.84 2.92
CA LEU A 146 -13.84 6.44 2.62
C LEU A 146 -13.83 5.57 3.88
N LEU A 147 -12.82 5.71 4.75
CA LEU A 147 -12.74 4.93 5.99
C LEU A 147 -13.88 5.24 6.95
N GLN A 148 -14.24 6.52 7.08
CA GLN A 148 -15.36 6.94 7.91
C GLN A 148 -16.69 6.36 7.41
N ALA A 149 -16.91 6.34 6.10
CA ALA A 149 -18.15 5.85 5.50
C ALA A 149 -18.21 4.31 5.41
N GLU A 150 -17.12 3.67 4.99
CA GLU A 150 -17.11 2.27 4.56
C GLU A 150 -16.16 1.37 5.35
N GLY A 151 -15.41 1.89 6.32
CA GLY A 151 -14.51 1.10 7.16
C GLY A 151 -15.17 -0.17 7.73
N PRO A 152 -16.34 -0.06 8.40
CA PRO A 152 -17.06 -1.23 8.90
C PRO A 152 -17.45 -2.23 7.81
N ARG A 153 -17.75 -1.76 6.59
CA ARG A 153 -18.06 -2.62 5.44
C ARG A 153 -16.82 -3.35 4.94
N LEU A 154 -15.67 -2.69 4.88
CA LEU A 154 -14.39 -3.34 4.55
C LEU A 154 -14.12 -4.49 5.52
N HIS A 155 -14.25 -4.23 6.82
CA HIS A 155 -14.06 -5.26 7.86
C HIS A 155 -15.07 -6.42 7.72
N ALA A 156 -16.36 -6.10 7.51
CA ALA A 156 -17.41 -7.10 7.30
C ALA A 156 -17.21 -7.93 6.02
N ALA A 157 -16.59 -7.36 4.99
CA ALA A 157 -16.21 -8.04 3.75
C ALA A 157 -14.97 -8.95 3.90
N GLY A 158 -14.38 -9.04 5.10
CA GLY A 158 -13.24 -9.90 5.39
C GLY A 158 -11.88 -9.24 5.16
N ILE A 159 -11.84 -7.93 4.91
CA ILE A 159 -10.59 -7.17 4.97
C ILE A 159 -10.16 -7.08 6.43
N ARG A 160 -8.91 -7.42 6.70
CA ARG A 160 -8.34 -7.45 8.05
C ARG A 160 -7.37 -6.32 8.28
N LEU A 161 -6.63 -5.93 7.25
CA LEU A 161 -5.61 -4.89 7.36
C LEU A 161 -5.71 -3.89 6.23
N ILE A 162 -5.56 -2.62 6.57
CA ILE A 162 -5.32 -1.56 5.61
C ILE A 162 -3.91 -1.01 5.79
N ALA A 163 -3.19 -0.91 4.69
CA ALA A 163 -1.98 -0.13 4.61
C ALA A 163 -2.35 1.31 4.22
N LEU A 164 -1.64 2.28 4.80
CA LEU A 164 -1.80 3.71 4.55
C LEU A 164 -0.47 4.32 4.11
N THR A 165 -0.50 5.23 3.15
CA THR A 165 0.73 5.93 2.75
C THR A 165 1.18 6.95 3.80
N GLY A 166 2.41 6.81 4.27
CA GLY A 166 3.14 7.77 5.08
C GLY A 166 3.95 8.74 4.22
N LEU A 167 3.63 10.03 4.30
CA LEU A 167 4.39 11.08 3.63
C LEU A 167 5.48 11.58 4.59
N LEU A 168 6.74 11.41 4.19
CA LEU A 168 7.88 11.85 5.00
C LEU A 168 7.97 13.38 5.04
N ASP A 169 7.76 14.02 3.89
CA ASP A 169 7.61 15.46 3.76
C ASP A 169 6.15 15.83 3.64
N SER A 170 5.84 17.08 3.99
CA SER A 170 4.59 17.66 3.57
C SER A 170 4.51 17.79 2.03
N PRO A 171 3.40 17.37 1.40
CA PRO A 171 3.18 17.62 -0.02
C PRO A 171 3.03 19.13 -0.27
N THR A 172 4.04 19.73 -0.89
CA THR A 172 4.10 21.18 -1.19
C THR A 172 2.88 21.67 -1.97
N TRP A 173 2.34 20.83 -2.86
CA TRP A 173 1.14 21.11 -3.65
C TRP A 173 -0.16 21.20 -2.82
N ARG A 174 -0.19 20.68 -1.59
CA ARG A 174 -1.32 20.86 -0.65
C ARG A 174 -1.12 22.04 0.29
N GLY A 175 0.06 22.66 0.30
CA GLY A 175 0.39 23.73 1.25
C GLY A 175 0.38 23.29 2.72
N TRP A 176 0.45 21.98 2.99
CA TRP A 176 0.46 21.48 4.36
C TRP A 176 1.81 21.78 5.02
N ASN A 177 1.82 21.88 6.35
CA ASN A 177 3.05 21.73 7.12
C ASN A 177 3.16 20.27 7.64
N GLU A 178 4.28 19.95 8.28
CA GLU A 178 4.54 18.61 8.79
C GLU A 178 3.54 18.15 9.86
N GLU A 179 3.03 19.08 10.68
CA GLU A 179 2.04 18.79 11.73
C GLU A 179 0.69 18.42 11.12
N VAL A 180 0.24 19.17 10.12
CA VAL A 180 -1.01 18.89 9.38
C VAL A 180 -0.89 17.53 8.68
N ALA A 181 0.23 17.26 8.02
CA ALA A 181 0.46 15.95 7.38
C ALA A 181 0.41 14.79 8.40
N SER A 182 0.98 14.99 9.60
CA SER A 182 0.97 13.99 10.67
C SER A 182 -0.46 13.79 11.22
N LYS A 183 -1.21 14.86 11.47
CA LYS A 183 -2.62 14.80 11.90
C LYS A 183 -3.50 14.07 10.88
N VAL A 184 -3.34 14.37 9.59
CA VAL A 184 -4.09 13.68 8.52
C VAL A 184 -3.77 12.19 8.48
N LEU A 185 -2.51 11.80 8.67
CA LEU A 185 -2.14 10.39 8.75
C LEU A 185 -2.76 9.71 9.98
N LEU A 186 -2.62 10.31 11.16
CA LEU A 186 -3.15 9.77 12.41
C LEU A 186 -4.68 9.68 12.40
N GLU A 187 -5.37 10.62 11.75
CA GLU A 187 -6.82 10.53 11.59
C GLU A 187 -7.24 9.31 10.77
N LYS A 188 -6.52 9.02 9.66
CA LYS A 188 -6.78 7.79 8.89
C LYS A 188 -6.48 6.53 9.71
N VAL A 189 -5.43 6.56 10.55
CA VAL A 189 -5.09 5.44 11.45
C VAL A 189 -6.24 5.23 12.44
N ARG A 190 -6.68 6.28 13.12
CA ARG A 190 -7.80 6.25 14.06
C ARG A 190 -9.06 5.68 13.42
N LEU A 191 -9.46 6.19 12.25
CA LEU A 191 -10.64 5.72 11.53
C LEU A 191 -10.54 4.25 11.12
N GLY A 192 -9.36 3.78 10.70
CA GLY A 192 -9.12 2.37 10.40
C GLY A 192 -9.30 1.47 11.62
N LEU A 193 -8.68 1.85 12.75
CA LEU A 193 -8.77 1.11 14.00
C LEU A 193 -10.20 1.09 14.56
N GLU A 194 -10.91 2.22 14.52
CA GLU A 194 -12.32 2.32 14.95
C GLU A 194 -13.26 1.47 14.10
N ALA A 195 -12.92 1.25 12.83
CA ALA A 195 -13.63 0.34 11.94
C ALA A 195 -13.34 -1.15 12.21
N GLY A 196 -12.45 -1.48 13.16
CA GLY A 196 -12.04 -2.84 13.48
C GLY A 196 -10.99 -3.42 12.53
N LEU A 197 -10.27 -2.58 11.79
CA LEU A 197 -9.20 -2.99 10.89
C LEU A 197 -7.84 -2.86 11.59
N ASP A 198 -6.92 -3.77 11.29
CA ASP A 198 -5.51 -3.54 11.55
C ASP A 198 -4.99 -2.46 10.60
N VAL A 199 -4.05 -1.64 11.08
CA VAL A 199 -3.49 -0.54 10.30
C VAL A 199 -1.97 -0.62 10.25
N GLU A 200 -1.42 -0.55 9.03
CA GLU A 200 0.00 -0.37 8.79
C GLU A 200 0.26 0.93 8.02
N VAL A 201 1.44 1.52 8.21
CA VAL A 201 1.85 2.71 7.48
C VAL A 201 3.06 2.37 6.60
N VAL A 202 2.94 2.62 5.31
CA VAL A 202 3.98 2.43 4.31
C VAL A 202 4.51 3.78 3.87
N SER A 203 5.77 4.08 4.18
CA SER A 203 6.38 5.36 3.78
C SER A 203 6.65 5.41 2.28
N GLN A 204 6.62 6.61 1.68
CA GLN A 204 7.25 6.82 0.37
C GLN A 204 8.76 6.50 0.43
N PHE A 205 9.31 6.07 -0.71
CA PHE A 205 10.72 5.74 -0.82
C PHE A 205 11.62 6.91 -0.37
N CYS A 206 12.67 6.62 0.39
CA CYS A 206 13.56 7.62 0.94
C CYS A 206 15.03 7.21 0.84
N PHE A 207 15.85 8.10 0.29
CA PHE A 207 17.31 7.94 0.28
C PHE A 207 18.01 8.65 1.47
N ASN A 208 17.26 9.37 2.32
CA ASN A 208 17.81 10.11 3.44
C ASN A 208 17.38 9.44 4.78
N PRO A 209 18.25 8.64 5.42
CA PRO A 209 17.87 7.93 6.64
C PRO A 209 17.53 8.88 7.78
N SER A 210 18.22 10.02 7.90
CA SER A 210 17.96 11.01 8.94
C SER A 210 16.56 11.60 8.82
N LYS A 211 16.04 11.74 7.60
CA LYS A 211 14.67 12.20 7.34
C LYS A 211 13.64 11.17 7.77
N LEU A 212 13.86 9.90 7.45
CA LEU A 212 13.00 8.80 7.91
C LEU A 212 12.97 8.73 9.45
N LEU A 213 14.14 8.81 10.11
CA LEU A 213 14.23 8.78 11.57
C LEU A 213 13.50 9.95 12.23
N ARG A 214 13.67 11.18 11.72
CA ARG A 214 12.92 12.35 12.24
C ARG A 214 11.41 12.18 12.08
N TRP A 215 10.97 11.66 10.93
CA TRP A 215 9.56 11.36 10.69
C TRP A 215 9.03 10.33 11.69
N LEU A 216 9.76 9.23 11.91
CA LEU A 216 9.38 8.20 12.89
C LEU A 216 9.28 8.77 14.31
N THR A 217 10.27 9.56 14.75
CA THR A 217 10.23 10.23 16.07
C THR A 217 8.99 11.10 16.21
N ARG A 218 8.70 11.93 15.20
CA ARG A 218 7.52 12.81 15.19
C ARG A 218 6.21 12.02 15.26
N MET A 219 6.11 10.92 14.52
CA MET A 219 4.91 10.07 14.53
C MET A 219 4.72 9.39 15.89
N ASN A 220 5.78 8.86 16.51
CA ASN A 220 5.69 8.26 17.84
C ASN A 220 5.24 9.27 18.90
N SER A 221 5.85 10.46 18.93
CA SER A 221 5.45 11.51 19.87
C SER A 221 4.03 12.04 19.65
N ALA A 222 3.47 11.88 18.46
CA ALA A 222 2.10 12.29 18.17
C ALA A 222 1.05 11.20 18.47
N MET A 223 1.49 9.98 18.77
CA MET A 223 0.63 8.85 19.20
C MET A 223 0.58 8.69 20.73
N GLU A 224 1.56 9.24 21.46
CA GLU A 224 1.57 9.35 22.93
C GLU A 224 0.59 10.43 23.43
#